data_AF-A0A9D3YFU7-F1
#
_entry.id   AF-A0A9D3YFU7-F1
#
_cell.length_a   1.000
_cell.length_b   1.000
_cell.length_c   1.000
_cell.angle_alpha   90.00
_cell.angle_beta   90.00
_cell.angle_gamma   90.00
#
_symmetry.space_group_name_H-M   'P 1'
#
loop_
_entity.id
_entity.type
_entity.pdbx_description
1 polymer ?
#
loop_
_entity_poly.entity_id
_entity_poly.type
_entity_poly.pdbx_seq_one_letter_code
_entity_poly.pdbx_strand_id
1 'polypeptide(L)'
;MRNHLLEDILYAEMLNTFKQYQSYLGKKGKDLNGAVELIQNTSIIIDTFRDMRSVIHLEDPRLTQFLEVSNWFNMWNEHSNTCSTGSKVKQQNSNIPLLPML
;
A
#
# COMPACT_ATOMS: atom_id res chain seq x y z
N MET A 1 -22.22 5.90 6.56
CA MET A 1 -22.28 4.57 7.22
C MET A 1 -21.55 3.43 6.47
N ARG A 2 -20.70 3.71 5.46
CA ARG A 2 -19.84 2.66 4.85
C ARG A 2 -18.37 2.76 5.31
N ASN A 3 -17.89 3.98 5.55
CA ASN A 3 -16.52 4.22 6.02
C ASN A 3 -16.30 3.78 7.47
N HIS A 4 -17.29 3.99 8.34
CA HIS A 4 -17.19 3.61 9.75
C HIS A 4 -16.90 2.12 9.95
N LEU A 5 -17.51 1.25 9.13
CA LEU A 5 -17.25 -0.19 9.19
C LEU A 5 -15.82 -0.53 8.73
N LEU A 6 -15.32 0.13 7.69
CA LEU A 6 -13.94 -0.05 7.24
C LEU A 6 -12.94 0.48 8.27
N GLU A 7 -13.24 1.60 8.91
CA GLU A 7 -12.45 2.16 10.00
C GLU A 7 -12.41 1.22 11.20
N ASP A 8 -13.54 0.67 11.63
CA ASP A 8 -13.63 -0.28 12.75
C ASP A 8 -12.94 -1.61 12.41
N ILE A 9 -13.04 -2.08 11.17
CA ILE A 9 -12.40 -3.32 10.69
C ILE A 9 -10.89 -3.14 10.52
N LEU A 10 -10.42 -2.02 9.99
CA LEU A 10 -8.99 -1.76 9.74
C LEU A 10 -8.27 -1.13 10.96
N TYR A 11 -8.93 -1.18 12.12
CA TYR A 11 -8.42 -0.61 13.35
C TYR A 11 -7.42 -1.55 14.08
N ALA A 12 -6.83 -1.04 15.16
CA ALA A 12 -5.82 -1.69 15.99
C ALA A 12 -6.15 -3.15 16.38
N GLU A 13 -7.43 -3.51 16.48
CA GLU A 13 -7.87 -4.88 16.79
C GLU A 13 -7.56 -5.88 15.67
N MET A 14 -7.76 -5.51 14.39
CA MET A 14 -7.41 -6.37 13.26
C MET A 14 -5.90 -6.55 13.18
N LEU A 15 -5.14 -5.47 13.35
CA LEU A 15 -3.68 -5.52 13.37
C LEU A 15 -3.18 -6.49 14.46
N ASN A 16 -3.75 -6.41 15.66
CA ASN A 16 -3.43 -7.30 16.77
C ASN A 16 -3.76 -8.76 16.44
N THR A 17 -4.94 -9.00 15.86
CA THR A 17 -5.38 -10.34 15.44
C THR A 17 -4.44 -10.94 14.40
N PHE A 18 -4.03 -10.17 13.39
CA PHE A 18 -3.09 -10.63 12.37
C PHE A 18 -1.69 -10.89 12.93
N LYS A 19 -1.21 -10.07 13.87
CA LYS A 19 0.08 -10.29 14.56
C LYS A 19 0.06 -11.57 15.42
N GLN A 20 -1.04 -11.84 16.11
CA GLN A 20 -1.22 -13.07 16.88
C GLN A 20 -1.30 -14.29 15.97
N TYR A 21 -2.06 -14.20 14.87
CA TYR A 21 -2.17 -15.27 13.89
C TYR A 21 -0.84 -15.56 13.19
N GLN A 22 -0.08 -14.52 12.86
CA GLN A 22 1.28 -14.64 12.35
C GLN A 22 2.20 -15.38 13.34
N SER A 23 2.13 -15.01 14.63
CA SER A 23 2.92 -15.65 15.69
C SER A 23 2.55 -17.12 15.84
N TYR A 24 1.27 -17.45 15.74
CA TYR A 24 0.76 -18.82 15.78
C TYR A 24 1.27 -19.68 14.60
N LEU A 25 1.36 -19.10 13.39
CA LEU A 25 1.83 -19.79 12.18
C LEU A 25 3.35 -20.03 12.12
N GLY A 26 4.13 -19.40 13.01
CA GLY A 26 5.58 -19.54 13.08
C GLY A 26 6.25 -19.22 11.73
N LYS A 27 6.96 -20.18 11.13
CA LYS A 27 7.69 -19.98 9.86
C LYS A 27 6.79 -19.63 8.68
N LYS A 28 5.53 -20.11 8.66
CA LYS A 28 4.53 -19.78 7.63
C LYS A 28 3.90 -18.40 7.84
N GLY A 29 4.08 -17.80 9.01
CA GLY A 29 3.60 -16.46 9.30
C GLY A 29 4.29 -15.37 8.47
N LYS A 30 5.44 -15.67 7.84
CA LYS A 30 6.15 -14.73 6.95
C LYS A 30 5.30 -14.30 5.75
N ASP A 31 4.42 -15.18 5.27
CA ASP A 31 3.55 -14.90 4.13
C ASP A 31 2.50 -13.82 4.47
N LEU A 32 2.25 -13.59 5.76
CA LEU A 32 1.34 -12.56 6.25
C LEU A 32 2.00 -11.19 6.43
N ASN A 33 3.33 -11.08 6.28
CA ASN A 33 4.03 -9.81 6.49
C ASN A 33 3.44 -8.67 5.66
N GLY A 34 3.20 -8.91 4.36
CA GLY A 34 2.64 -7.88 3.49
C GLY A 34 1.24 -7.43 3.93
N ALA A 35 0.41 -8.36 4.41
CA ALA A 35 -0.92 -8.02 4.94
C ALA A 35 -0.83 -7.25 6.26
N VAL A 36 0.07 -7.64 7.16
CA VAL A 36 0.32 -6.95 8.43
C VAL A 36 0.83 -5.53 8.18
N GLU A 37 1.78 -5.36 7.28
CA GLU A 37 2.32 -4.04 6.90
C GLU A 37 1.26 -3.15 6.25
N LEU A 38 0.40 -3.71 5.38
CA LEU A 38 -0.71 -2.98 4.79
C LEU A 38 -1.67 -2.47 5.86
N ILE A 39 -2.14 -3.35 6.76
CA ILE A 39 -3.05 -2.99 7.85
C ILE A 39 -2.41 -1.97 8.79
N GLN A 40 -1.12 -2.13 9.11
CA GLN A 40 -0.36 -1.19 9.94
C GLN A 40 -0.33 0.21 9.32
N ASN A 41 0.04 0.33 8.04
CA ASN A 41 0.11 1.62 7.34
C ASN A 41 -1.28 2.26 7.18
N THR A 42 -2.31 1.47 6.89
CA THR A 42 -3.69 1.98 6.80
C THR A 42 -4.22 2.46 8.15
N SER A 43 -3.87 1.80 9.26
CA SER A 43 -4.29 2.24 10.60
C SER A 43 -3.74 3.62 10.96
N ILE A 44 -2.50 3.93 10.58
CA ILE A 44 -1.88 5.25 10.79
C ILE A 44 -2.63 6.35 10.03
N ILE A 45 -3.08 6.05 8.80
CA ILE A 45 -3.89 6.97 7.99
C ILE A 45 -5.22 7.26 8.71
N ILE A 46 -5.91 6.21 9.15
CA ILE A 46 -7.20 6.33 9.86
C ILE A 46 -7.03 7.17 11.13
N ASP A 47 -6.01 6.90 11.94
CA ASP A 47 -5.74 7.65 13.16
C ASP A 47 -5.47 9.14 12.87
N THR A 48 -4.74 9.43 11.79
CA THR A 48 -4.46 10.81 11.36
C THR A 48 -5.73 11.55 10.96
N PHE A 49 -6.63 10.91 10.21
CA PHE A 49 -7.88 11.53 9.77
C PHE A 49 -8.97 11.57 10.86
N ARG A 50 -8.88 10.68 11.86
CA ARG A 50 -9.76 10.69 13.03
C ARG A 50 -9.38 11.78 14.04
N ASP A 51 -8.12 12.21 14.02
CA ASP A 51 -7.66 13.31 14.87
C ASP A 51 -8.26 14.65 14.40
N MET A 52 -9.25 15.14 15.15
CA MET A 52 -9.94 16.41 14.88
C MET A 52 -9.07 17.64 15.16
N ARG A 53 -7.86 17.47 15.74
CA ARG A 53 -6.95 18.59 16.02
C ARG A 53 -6.36 19.11 14.72
N SER A 54 -6.47 20.41 14.47
CA SER A 54 -5.84 21.05 13.33
C SER A 54 -4.32 20.86 13.35
N VAL A 55 -3.72 20.62 12.18
CA VAL A 55 -2.27 20.68 11.99
C VAL A 55 -1.89 22.15 11.83
N ILE A 56 -1.17 22.70 12.80
CA ILE A 56 -0.88 24.14 12.87
C ILE A 56 0.59 24.43 12.54
N HIS A 57 1.47 23.45 12.76
CA HIS A 57 2.92 23.59 12.62
C HIS A 57 3.48 22.56 11.63
N LEU A 58 4.57 22.92 10.96
CA LEU A 58 5.27 22.04 10.01
C LEU A 58 6.00 20.88 10.71
N GLU A 59 6.29 21.06 12.00
CA GLU A 59 6.93 20.08 12.88
C GLU A 59 5.92 19.12 13.51
N ASP A 60 4.66 19.13 13.06
CA ASP A 60 3.64 18.20 13.56
C ASP A 60 4.06 16.76 13.20
N PRO A 61 4.20 15.86 14.20
CA PRO A 61 4.65 14.49 13.97
C PRO A 61 3.73 13.71 13.04
N ARG A 62 2.45 14.11 12.91
CA ARG A 62 1.51 13.50 11.96
C ARG A 62 1.94 13.71 10.52
N LEU A 63 2.59 14.82 10.19
CA LEU A 63 3.12 15.09 8.84
C LEU A 63 4.27 14.14 8.51
N THR A 64 5.18 13.90 9.46
CA THR A 64 6.28 12.94 9.28
C THR A 64 5.75 11.52 9.12
N GLN A 65 4.80 11.10 9.96
CA GLN A 65 4.17 9.78 9.85
C GLN A 65 3.44 9.62 8.50
N PHE A 66 2.75 10.64 8.03
CA PHE A 66 2.06 10.59 6.75
C PHE A 66 3.04 10.47 5.57
N LEU A 67 4.19 11.16 5.64
CA LEU A 67 5.24 11.05 4.64
C LEU A 67 5.83 9.63 4.60
N GLU A 68 6.11 9.03 5.75
CA GLU A 68 6.61 7.65 5.86
C GLU A 68 5.62 6.65 5.26
N VAL A 69 4.35 6.76 5.62
CA VAL A 69 3.28 5.91 5.09
C VAL A 69 3.12 6.09 3.57
N SER A 70 3.16 7.34 3.09
CA SER A 70 3.07 7.63 1.65
C SER A 70 4.25 7.01 0.88
N ASN A 71 5.47 7.08 1.43
CA ASN A 71 6.64 6.46 0.83
C ASN A 71 6.50 4.94 0.77
N TRP A 72 6.01 4.32 1.84
CA TRP A 72 5.75 2.88 1.85
C TRP A 72 4.75 2.47 0.76
N PHE A 73 3.62 3.18 0.62
CA PHE A 73 2.63 2.90 -0.42
C PHE A 73 3.19 3.06 -1.84
N ASN A 74 4.03 4.08 -2.08
CA ASN A 74 4.70 4.26 -3.36
C ASN A 74 5.62 3.08 -3.69
N MET A 75 6.47 2.67 -2.73
CA MET A 75 7.35 1.52 -2.90
C MET A 75 6.58 0.21 -3.12
N TRP A 76 5.50 0.02 -2.38
CA TRP A 76 4.62 -1.14 -2.51
C TRP A 76 3.95 -1.19 -3.88
N ASN A 77 3.45 -0.04 -4.37
CA ASN A 77 2.85 0.07 -5.69
C ASN A 77 3.88 -0.22 -6.80
N GLU A 78 5.10 0.31 -6.71
CA GLU A 78 6.19 0.01 -7.64
C GLU A 78 6.56 -1.48 -7.66
N HIS A 79 6.67 -2.12 -6.49
CA HIS A 79 6.90 -3.57 -6.38
C HIS A 79 5.75 -4.39 -6.99
N SER A 80 4.50 -4.00 -6.74
CA SER A 80 3.35 -4.71 -7.30
C SER A 80 3.28 -4.62 -8.84
N ASN A 81 3.63 -3.46 -9.40
CA ASN A 81 3.64 -3.23 -10.86
C ASN A 81 4.81 -3.91 -11.57
N THR A 82 5.97 -4.03 -10.91
CA THR A 82 7.13 -4.75 -11.45
C THR A 82 6.91 -6.27 -11.44
N CYS A 83 6.26 -6.84 -10.41
CA CYS A 83 5.86 -8.26 -10.42
C CYS A 83 4.78 -8.58 -11.47
N SER A 84 3.96 -7.60 -11.85
CA SER A 84 2.87 -7.77 -12.83
C SER A 84 3.31 -7.68 -14.30
N THR A 85 4.52 -7.16 -14.57
CA THR A 85 4.98 -6.86 -15.93
C THR A 85 5.81 -7.98 -16.59
N GLY A 86 5.92 -9.15 -15.94
CA GLY A 86 6.53 -10.36 -16.50
C GLY A 86 5.71 -11.08 -17.60
N SER A 87 4.64 -10.50 -18.15
CA SER A 87 3.83 -11.13 -19.20
C SER A 87 3.23 -10.17 -20.23
N LYS A 88 3.89 -9.04 -20.51
CA LYS A 88 3.62 -8.30 -21.76
C LYS A 88 4.84 -8.42 -22.67
N VAL A 89 4.87 -9.51 -23.43
CA VAL A 89 5.64 -9.61 -24.67
C VAL A 89 5.31 -8.36 -25.48
N LYS A 90 6.29 -7.48 -25.62
CA LYS A 90 6.23 -6.32 -26.50
C LYS A 90 6.00 -6.84 -27.92
N GLN A 91 4.77 -6.77 -28.43
CA GLN A 91 4.56 -6.60 -29.87
C GLN A 91 5.09 -5.21 -30.21
N GLN A 92 6.40 -5.13 -30.47
CA GLN A 92 6.94 -4.06 -31.26
C GLN A 92 6.48 -4.31 -32.70
N ASN A 93 5.43 -3.58 -33.10
CA ASN A 93 5.11 -3.39 -34.51
C ASN A 93 6.37 -2.96 -35.23
N SER A 94 6.89 -3.84 -36.08
CA SER A 94 7.93 -3.52 -37.04
C SER A 94 7.41 -2.38 -37.91
N ASN A 95 8.06 -1.21 -37.78
CA ASN A 95 8.02 -0.14 -38.77
C ASN A 95 8.28 -0.75 -40.15
N ILE A 96 7.24 -0.87 -40.98
CA ILE A 96 7.36 -1.16 -42.40
C ILE A 96 7.74 0.17 -43.07
N PRO A 97 8.93 0.29 -43.71
CA PRO A 97 9.26 1.51 -44.46
C PRO A 97 8.39 1.56 -45.72
N LEU A 98 7.70 2.68 -45.90
CA LEU A 98 6.98 3.01 -47.14
C LEU A 98 7.98 3.09 -48.30
N LEU A 99 7.85 2.20 -49.28
CA LEU A 99 8.48 2.33 -50.60
C LEU A 99 7.59 3.22 -51.50
N PRO A 100 8.18 4.05 -52.38
CA PRO A 100 7.45 5.01 -53.19
C PRO A 100 6.61 4.32 -54.27
N MET A 101 5.41 4.84 -54.50
CA MET A 101 4.49 4.40 -55.56
C MET A 101 5.11 4.66 -56.95
N LEU A 102 5.00 3.65 -57.82
CA LEU A 102 5.02 3.81 -59.28
C LEU A 102 3.66 4.34 -59.75
#